data_AF-A0A509CFW5-F1
#
_entry.id   AF-A0A509CFW5-F1
#
_cell.length_a   1.000
_cell.length_b   1.000
_cell.length_c   1.000
_cell.angle_alpha   90.00
_cell.angle_beta   90.00
_cell.angle_gamma   90.00
#
_symmetry.space_group_name_H-M   'P 1'
#
loop_
_entity.id
_entity.type
_entity.pdbx_description
1 polymer ?
#
loop_
_entity_poly.entity_id
_entity_poly.type
_entity_poly.pdbx_seq_one_letter_code
_entity_poly.pdbx_strand_id
1 'polypeptide(L)'
;MTQKRTLLKYGILSLALAAPLSACAFDSLTVIGDSLSDTGNNGRWTWDSGQNKLYDEQLAELYGLALSPSSNGGSNYAAGGATATPELNPQDNTADQIRQWLAKTGGKSRPQRFVYSLGRRKRSGGGHRATNHGTANSR
;
A
#
# COMPACT_ATOMS: atom_id res chain seq x y z
N MET A 1 -17.17 -53.55 -42.74
CA MET A 1 -16.60 -52.21 -42.98
C MET A 1 -16.50 -51.49 -41.65
N THR A 2 -15.29 -51.31 -41.12
CA THR A 2 -15.04 -50.84 -39.75
C THR A 2 -14.42 -49.44 -39.80
N GLN A 3 -15.23 -48.42 -39.56
CA GLN A 3 -14.83 -47.00 -39.56
C GLN A 3 -15.05 -46.44 -38.16
N LYS A 4 -14.07 -46.57 -37.24
CA LYS A 4 -14.08 -45.88 -35.93
C LYS A 4 -12.67 -45.75 -35.34
N ARG A 5 -11.75 -45.00 -35.99
CA ARG A 5 -10.42 -44.71 -35.40
C ARG A 5 -9.87 -43.34 -35.79
N THR A 6 -10.59 -42.26 -35.51
CA THR A 6 -10.07 -40.89 -35.79
C THR A 6 -10.53 -39.83 -34.80
N LEU A 7 -10.88 -40.18 -33.55
CA LEU A 7 -11.41 -39.20 -32.58
C LEU A 7 -10.62 -39.04 -31.28
N LEU A 8 -9.37 -39.54 -31.21
CA LEU A 8 -8.56 -39.43 -29.98
C LEU A 8 -7.34 -38.49 -30.08
N LYS A 9 -7.06 -37.89 -31.24
CA LYS A 9 -5.82 -37.08 -31.42
C LYS A 9 -5.92 -35.61 -30.98
N TYR A 10 -7.11 -35.07 -30.78
CA TYR A 10 -7.29 -33.63 -30.46
C TYR A 10 -7.58 -33.33 -28.98
N GLY A 11 -7.83 -34.34 -28.14
CA GLY A 11 -8.24 -34.12 -26.75
C GLY A 11 -7.15 -33.58 -25.81
N ILE A 12 -5.87 -33.82 -26.13
CA ILE A 12 -4.75 -33.43 -25.25
C ILE A 12 -4.43 -31.94 -25.40
N LEU A 13 -4.69 -31.33 -26.57
CA LEU A 13 -4.38 -29.92 -26.82
C LEU A 13 -5.36 -28.98 -26.12
N SER A 14 -6.61 -29.41 -25.87
CA SER A 14 -7.63 -28.61 -25.18
C SER A 14 -7.45 -28.55 -23.66
N LEU A 15 -6.77 -29.52 -23.04
CA LEU A 15 -6.60 -29.57 -21.58
C LEU A 15 -5.48 -28.64 -21.08
N ALA A 16 -4.53 -28.27 -21.94
CA ALA A 16 -3.46 -27.34 -21.62
C ALA A 16 -3.93 -25.87 -21.53
N LEU A 17 -5.05 -25.52 -22.19
CA LEU A 17 -5.61 -24.17 -22.18
C LEU A 17 -6.48 -23.86 -20.95
N ALA A 18 -6.80 -24.88 -20.15
CA ALA A 18 -7.64 -24.76 -18.96
C ALA A 18 -6.84 -24.70 -17.64
N ALA A 19 -5.50 -24.73 -17.71
CA ALA A 19 -4.69 -24.47 -16.52
C ALA A 19 -4.95 -23.02 -16.08
N PRO A 20 -5.44 -22.76 -14.85
CA PRO A 20 -5.54 -21.41 -14.36
C PRO A 20 -4.12 -20.85 -14.36
N LEU A 21 -3.86 -19.86 -15.21
CA LEU A 21 -2.73 -18.97 -15.03
C LEU A 21 -2.94 -18.38 -13.64
N SER A 22 -2.19 -18.85 -12.64
CA SER A 22 -2.12 -18.17 -11.36
C SER A 22 -1.51 -16.81 -11.66
N ALA A 23 -2.35 -15.82 -11.95
CA ALA A 23 -1.95 -14.44 -11.87
C ALA A 23 -1.31 -14.29 -10.49
N CYS A 24 -0.04 -13.91 -10.43
CA CYS A 24 0.64 -13.65 -9.18
C CYS A 24 -0.05 -12.46 -8.51
N ALA A 25 -1.14 -12.72 -7.82
CA ALA A 25 -1.88 -11.73 -7.05
C ALA A 25 -1.08 -11.46 -5.78
N PHE A 26 -0.91 -10.18 -5.47
CA PHE A 26 -0.34 -9.77 -4.20
C PHE A 26 -1.38 -10.02 -3.11
N ASP A 27 -0.96 -10.57 -1.98
CA ASP A 27 -1.81 -10.90 -0.82
C ASP A 27 -1.78 -9.79 0.24
N SER A 28 -0.91 -8.80 0.05
CA SER A 28 -0.69 -7.74 1.03
C SER A 28 -0.15 -6.45 0.40
N LEU A 29 -0.61 -5.33 0.95
CA LEU A 29 -0.17 -3.97 0.61
C LEU A 29 0.56 -3.38 1.82
N THR A 30 1.79 -2.89 1.62
CA THR A 30 2.53 -2.09 2.59
C THR A 30 2.74 -0.69 2.04
N VAL A 31 2.40 0.31 2.84
CA VAL A 31 2.52 1.73 2.46
C VAL A 31 3.58 2.38 3.32
N ILE A 32 4.51 3.08 2.67
CA ILE A 32 5.58 3.89 3.26
C ILE A 32 5.39 5.31 2.71
N GLY A 33 5.68 6.35 3.47
CA GLY A 33 5.64 7.71 2.95
C GLY A 33 5.20 8.77 3.95
N ASP A 34 4.67 9.85 3.39
CA ASP A 34 4.28 11.05 4.10
C ASP A 34 2.75 11.21 4.21
N SER A 35 2.31 12.44 4.50
CA SER A 35 0.90 12.86 4.61
C SER A 35 0.01 12.42 3.44
N LEU A 36 0.54 12.30 2.21
CA LEU A 36 -0.26 11.93 1.04
C LEU A 36 -0.79 10.50 1.11
N SER A 37 -0.19 9.67 1.97
CA SER A 37 -0.55 8.25 2.15
C SER A 37 -0.83 7.93 3.62
N ASP A 38 -0.87 8.93 4.50
CA ASP A 38 -1.10 8.71 5.92
C ASP A 38 -2.60 8.49 6.19
N THR A 39 -2.96 7.24 6.46
CA THR A 39 -4.34 6.86 6.78
C THR A 39 -4.72 7.10 8.23
N GLY A 40 -3.79 7.58 9.08
CA GLY A 40 -4.07 7.94 10.46
C GLY A 40 -2.96 7.67 11.49
N ASN A 41 -1.69 7.45 11.08
CA ASN A 41 -0.57 7.40 12.01
C ASN A 41 -0.34 8.77 12.69
N ASN A 42 -0.25 9.85 11.89
CA ASN A 42 -0.19 11.24 12.40
C ASN A 42 -1.45 12.05 12.07
N GLY A 43 -2.33 11.51 11.23
CA GLY A 43 -3.61 12.11 10.86
C GLY A 43 -3.89 11.97 9.37
N ARG A 44 -5.09 12.36 8.95
CA ARG A 44 -5.48 12.35 7.54
C ARG A 44 -5.36 13.75 6.96
N TRP A 45 -4.63 13.86 5.85
CA TRP A 45 -4.31 15.15 5.22
C TRP A 45 -5.11 15.37 3.95
N THR A 46 -6.43 15.21 4.05
CA THR A 46 -7.40 15.51 2.97
C THR A 46 -8.32 16.64 3.41
N TRP A 47 -8.80 17.42 2.44
CA TRP A 47 -9.65 18.59 2.66
C TRP A 47 -10.95 18.29 3.43
N ASP A 48 -11.40 17.05 3.37
CA ASP A 48 -12.63 16.53 3.97
C ASP A 48 -12.37 15.44 5.03
N SER A 49 -11.09 15.15 5.31
CA SER A 49 -10.48 14.32 6.38
C SER A 49 -11.08 12.95 6.70
N GLY A 50 -12.16 12.52 6.04
CA GLY A 50 -12.85 11.26 6.34
C GLY A 50 -13.99 10.89 5.38
N GLN A 51 -14.40 11.77 4.46
CA GLN A 51 -15.43 11.41 3.46
C GLN A 51 -14.82 10.75 2.22
N ASN A 52 -13.62 11.17 1.81
CA ASN A 52 -12.91 10.62 0.67
C ASN A 52 -11.75 9.72 1.10
N LYS A 53 -11.63 8.61 0.38
CA LYS A 53 -10.52 7.65 0.52
C LYS A 53 -9.25 8.22 -0.11
N LEU A 54 -8.11 8.03 0.54
CA LEU A 54 -6.80 8.23 -0.05
C LEU A 54 -6.58 7.22 -1.19
N TYR A 55 -5.63 7.51 -2.08
CA TYR A 55 -5.39 6.67 -3.26
C TYR A 55 -4.97 5.23 -2.87
N ASP A 56 -4.23 5.07 -1.78
CA ASP A 56 -3.78 3.79 -1.25
C ASP A 56 -4.91 2.99 -0.61
N GLU A 57 -5.88 3.67 0.00
CA GLU A 57 -7.11 3.04 0.50
C GLU A 57 -8.00 2.54 -0.64
N GLN A 58 -8.13 3.33 -1.71
CA GLN A 58 -8.84 2.91 -2.93
C GLN A 58 -8.11 1.73 -3.59
N LEU A 59 -6.78 1.74 -3.62
CA LEU A 59 -5.98 0.64 -4.14
C LEU A 59 -6.18 -0.64 -3.31
N ALA A 60 -6.16 -0.53 -1.98
CA ALA A 60 -6.41 -1.65 -1.09
C ALA A 60 -7.80 -2.25 -1.33
N GLU A 61 -8.83 -1.41 -1.42
CA GLU A 61 -10.20 -1.84 -1.70
C GLU A 61 -10.33 -2.53 -3.06
N LEU A 62 -9.73 -1.96 -4.11
CA LEU A 62 -9.74 -2.53 -5.46
C LEU A 62 -9.18 -3.96 -5.49
N TYR A 63 -8.18 -4.23 -4.65
CA TYR A 63 -7.56 -5.55 -4.53
C TYR A 63 -8.12 -6.41 -3.38
N GLY A 64 -9.14 -5.95 -2.66
CA GLY A 64 -9.72 -6.67 -1.52
C GLY A 64 -8.77 -6.84 -0.33
N LEU A 65 -7.83 -5.92 -0.16
CA LEU A 65 -6.81 -5.93 0.88
C LEU A 65 -7.22 -5.05 2.06
N ALA A 66 -6.87 -5.48 3.28
CA ALA A 66 -6.99 -4.65 4.46
C ALA A 66 -5.83 -3.64 4.53
N LEU A 67 -6.16 -2.37 4.77
CA LEU A 67 -5.17 -1.31 4.98
C LEU A 67 -5.58 -0.50 6.22
N SER A 68 -4.70 -0.44 7.20
CA SER A 68 -4.87 0.33 8.43
C SER A 68 -3.52 0.92 8.88
N PRO A 69 -3.52 2.00 9.69
CA PRO A 69 -2.29 2.61 10.17
C PRO A 69 -1.49 1.64 11.04
N SER A 70 -0.17 1.72 10.94
CA SER A 70 0.79 0.89 11.67
C SER A 70 0.72 1.10 13.18
N SER A 71 0.33 2.29 13.64
CA SER A 71 0.02 2.59 15.04
C SER A 71 -1.10 1.70 15.62
N ASN A 72 -2.00 1.21 14.75
CA ASN A 72 -3.06 0.25 15.10
C ASN A 72 -2.70 -1.19 14.69
N GLY A 73 -1.42 -1.48 14.45
CA GLY A 73 -0.94 -2.80 14.04
C GLY A 73 -1.08 -3.11 12.56
N GLY A 74 -1.49 -2.14 11.74
CA GLY A 74 -1.69 -2.29 10.29
C GLY A 74 -0.42 -2.36 9.44
N SER A 75 -0.60 -2.16 8.14
CA SER A 75 0.46 -2.23 7.12
C SER A 75 0.76 -0.89 6.44
N ASN A 76 0.10 0.20 6.85
CA ASN A 76 0.44 1.55 6.42
C ASN A 76 1.32 2.23 7.47
N TYR A 77 2.60 2.44 7.14
CA TYR A 77 3.58 3.12 7.99
C TYR A 77 3.77 4.59 7.60
N ALA A 78 3.06 5.09 6.58
CA ALA A 78 3.18 6.49 6.19
C ALA A 78 2.71 7.42 7.30
N ALA A 79 3.45 8.49 7.52
CA ALA A 79 3.20 9.42 8.61
C ALA A 79 3.27 10.86 8.08
N GLY A 80 2.28 11.67 8.41
CA GLY A 80 2.24 13.09 8.10
C GLY A 80 3.52 13.80 8.51
N GLY A 81 4.19 14.46 7.56
CA GLY A 81 5.45 15.15 7.81
C GLY A 81 6.70 14.28 7.67
N ALA A 82 6.57 13.02 7.22
CA ALA A 82 7.72 12.15 7.01
C ALA A 82 8.71 12.73 5.99
N THR A 83 9.98 12.57 6.30
CA THR A 83 11.09 12.91 5.40
C THR A 83 11.83 11.65 4.95
N ALA A 84 12.80 11.77 4.04
CA ALA A 84 13.52 10.59 3.55
C ALA A 84 14.45 9.97 4.61
N THR A 85 15.00 10.78 5.52
CA THR A 85 16.06 10.35 6.44
C THR A 85 15.85 10.95 7.84
N PRO A 86 16.33 10.27 8.91
CA PRO A 86 16.14 10.73 10.28
C PRO A 86 16.83 12.07 10.58
N GLU A 87 17.84 12.48 9.81
CA GLU A 87 18.50 13.78 9.99
C GLU A 87 17.60 14.96 9.63
N LEU A 88 16.60 14.75 8.76
CA LEU A 88 15.64 15.79 8.35
C LEU A 88 14.41 15.83 9.26
N ASN A 89 13.96 14.67 9.75
CA ASN A 89 12.92 14.54 10.76
C ASN A 89 13.15 13.23 11.56
N PRO A 90 13.68 13.32 12.78
CA PRO A 90 13.97 12.14 13.61
C PRO A 90 12.72 11.37 14.05
N GLN A 91 11.56 12.03 14.11
CA GLN A 91 10.31 11.40 14.52
C GLN A 91 9.64 10.65 13.36
N ASP A 92 9.56 11.30 12.19
CA ASP A 92 8.90 10.73 11.02
C ASP A 92 9.84 10.73 9.81
N ASN A 93 10.30 9.54 9.43
CA ASN A 93 11.08 9.36 8.21
C ASN A 93 10.88 7.97 7.58
N THR A 94 11.01 7.91 6.26
CA THR A 94 10.77 6.67 5.50
C THR A 94 11.83 5.60 5.77
N ALA A 95 13.05 5.98 6.18
CA ALA A 95 14.06 5.02 6.58
C ALA A 95 13.64 4.22 7.83
N ASP A 96 13.07 4.88 8.83
CA ASP A 96 12.54 4.23 10.03
C ASP A 96 11.26 3.45 9.74
N GLN A 97 10.37 3.94 8.89
CA GLN A 97 9.20 3.19 8.45
C GLN A 97 9.60 1.86 7.78
N ILE A 98 10.63 1.87 6.92
CA ILE A 98 11.18 0.65 6.30
C ILE A 98 11.81 -0.25 7.36
N ARG A 99 12.59 0.29 8.30
CA ARG A 99 13.20 -0.51 9.39
C ARG A 99 12.12 -1.19 10.25
N GLN A 100 11.06 -0.48 10.60
CA GLN A 100 9.93 -1.02 11.37
C GLN A 100 9.24 -2.14 10.59
N TRP A 101 8.97 -1.92 9.30
CA TRP A 101 8.40 -2.95 8.43
C TRP A 101 9.29 -4.19 8.32
N LEU A 102 10.61 -4.01 8.14
CA LEU A 102 11.58 -5.11 8.08
C LEU A 102 11.64 -5.87 9.40
N ALA A 103 11.65 -5.17 10.53
CA ALA A 103 11.62 -5.78 11.86
C ALA A 103 10.36 -6.64 12.07
N LYS A 104 9.19 -6.14 11.66
CA LYS A 104 7.91 -6.86 11.77
C LYS A 104 7.83 -8.08 10.84
N THR A 105 8.52 -8.04 9.69
CA THR A 105 8.48 -9.10 8.67
C THR A 105 9.66 -10.08 8.77
N GLY A 106 10.59 -9.86 9.70
CA GLY A 106 11.81 -10.65 9.81
C GLY A 106 12.74 -10.50 8.60
N GLY A 107 12.71 -9.34 7.94
CA GLY A 107 13.53 -9.02 6.76
C GLY A 107 13.10 -9.74 5.47
N LYS A 108 11.96 -10.45 5.47
CA LYS A 108 11.50 -11.23 4.32
C LYS A 108 10.36 -10.48 3.61
N SER A 109 10.67 -9.88 2.46
CA SER A 109 9.62 -9.51 1.51
C SER A 109 9.08 -10.80 0.89
N ARG A 110 7.86 -11.21 1.25
CA ARG A 110 7.19 -12.33 0.55
C ARG A 110 6.92 -11.90 -0.91
N PRO A 111 6.96 -12.82 -1.88
CA PRO A 111 6.80 -12.50 -3.31
C PRO A 111 5.45 -11.87 -3.67
N GLN A 112 4.51 -11.83 -2.74
CA GLN A 112 3.14 -11.34 -2.90
C GLN A 112 2.88 -10.01 -2.17
N ARG A 113 3.93 -9.22 -1.88
CA ARG A 113 3.79 -7.93 -1.19
C ARG A 113 4.18 -6.73 -2.06
N PHE A 114 3.26 -5.78 -2.22
CA PHE A 114 3.53 -4.49 -2.88
C PHE A 114 3.96 -3.46 -1.82
N VAL A 115 5.13 -2.83 -2.02
CA VAL A 115 5.61 -1.72 -1.19
C VAL A 115 5.59 -0.46 -2.04
N TYR A 116 4.85 0.55 -1.62
CA TYR A 116 4.77 1.83 -2.31
C TYR A 116 5.27 2.95 -1.39
N SER A 117 6.14 3.80 -1.92
CA SER A 117 6.75 4.92 -1.18
C SER A 117 6.58 6.22 -1.97
N LEU A 118 5.81 7.17 -1.44
CA LEU A 118 5.83 8.55 -1.90
C LEU A 118 6.63 9.38 -0.89
N GLY A 119 7.80 9.85 -1.33
CA GLY A 119 8.66 10.74 -0.56
C GLY A 119 9.15 11.87 -1.45
N ARG A 120 8.38 12.95 -1.56
CA ARG A 120 8.86 14.20 -2.17
C ARG A 120 9.03 15.26 -1.10
N ARG A 121 10.12 15.16 -0.33
CA ARG A 121 10.78 16.35 0.23
C ARG A 121 12.30 16.19 0.16
N LYS A 122 12.88 16.69 -0.93
CA LYS A 122 14.24 17.26 -0.86
C LYS A 122 14.08 18.63 -0.20
N ARG A 123 14.81 18.84 0.89
CA ARG A 123 14.96 20.06 1.68
C ARG A 123 14.57 21.33 0.90
N SER A 124 13.41 21.92 1.22
CA SER A 124 13.13 23.32 0.90
C SER A 124 13.12 24.07 2.22
N GLY A 125 14.08 24.99 2.39
CA GLY A 125 13.98 25.98 3.44
C GLY A 125 12.75 26.84 3.17
N GLY A 126 11.86 26.93 4.15
CA GLY A 126 10.61 27.68 4.01
C GLY A 126 9.43 26.86 4.51
N GLY A 127 9.05 27.13 5.76
CA GLY A 127 7.93 26.47 6.42
C GLY A 127 6.61 26.79 5.72
N HIS A 128 5.89 25.74 5.34
CA HIS A 128 4.44 25.78 5.35
C HIS A 128 3.94 24.61 6.19
N ARG A 129 3.60 24.96 7.44
CA ARG A 129 2.76 24.18 8.33
C ARG A 129 1.38 24.16 7.67
N ALA A 130 0.94 23.01 7.18
CA ALA A 130 -0.48 22.82 6.86
C ALA A 130 -1.22 22.88 8.20
N THR A 131 -1.76 24.05 8.52
CA THR A 131 -2.60 24.26 9.70
C THR A 131 -3.99 23.74 9.38
N ASN A 132 -4.41 22.69 10.09
CA ASN A 132 -5.82 22.31 10.18
C ASN A 132 -6.59 23.50 10.76
N HIS A 133 -7.31 24.24 9.92
CA HIS A 133 -8.38 25.11 10.38
C HIS A 133 -9.61 24.25 10.70
N GLY A 134 -9.56 23.58 11.85
CA GLY A 134 -10.76 23.06 12.50
C GLY A 134 -11.43 24.21 13.23
N THR A 135 -12.45 24.82 12.62
CA THR A 135 -13.34 25.74 13.32
C THR A 135 -14.10 24.93 14.35
N ALA A 136 -13.77 25.15 15.62
CA ALA A 136 -14.59 24.72 16.74
C ALA A 136 -15.99 25.33 16.58
N ASN A 137 -17.02 24.50 16.60
CA ASN A 137 -18.33 24.96 17.04
C ASN A 137 -18.77 24.08 18.21
N SER A 138 -18.81 24.68 19.39
CA SER A 138 -19.35 24.11 20.62
C SER A 138 -20.37 25.09 21.16
N ARG A 139 -21.59 24.58 21.31
CA ARG A 139 -22.80 25.13 21.94
C ARG A 139 -23.68 26.01 21.05
#